data_AF-A0A2T6L0S1-F1
#
_entry.id   AF-A0A2T6L0S1-F1
#
_cell.length_a   1.000
_cell.length_b   1.000
_cell.length_c   1.000
_cell.angle_alpha   90.00
_cell.angle_beta   90.00
_cell.angle_gamma   90.00
#
_symmetry.space_group_name_H-M   'P 1'
#
loop_
_entity.id
_entity.type
_entity.pdbx_description
1 polymer ?
#
loop_
_entity_poly.entity_id
_entity_poly.type
_entity_poly.pdbx_seq_one_letter_code
_entity_poly.pdbx_strand_id
1 'polypeptide(L)'
;MSSRRPRLPPLRALTRESFALLAASVTKPLVPMARLLDEPPGEGFAAYRTTHRLPLNGPAFDPDAALRLHDLTQDLVHNVRG
;
A
#
# COMPACT_ATOMS: atom_id res chain seq x y z
N MET A 1 -16.42 24.28 -32.94
CA MET A 1 -15.54 23.10 -33.13
C MET A 1 -15.40 22.36 -31.80
N SER A 2 -16.00 21.17 -31.66
CA SER A 2 -15.91 20.35 -30.45
C SER A 2 -15.20 19.03 -30.81
N SER A 3 -13.98 18.87 -30.29
CA SER A 3 -13.14 17.68 -30.51
C SER A 3 -13.46 16.63 -29.45
N ARG A 4 -14.08 15.51 -29.87
CA ARG A 4 -14.28 14.33 -29.02
C ARG A 4 -12.96 13.57 -28.93
N ARG A 5 -12.35 13.52 -27.75
CA ARG A 5 -11.18 12.65 -27.49
C ARG A 5 -11.58 11.19 -27.71
N PRO A 6 -10.71 10.36 -28.33
CA PRO A 6 -11.01 8.94 -28.52
C PRO A 6 -11.05 8.24 -27.16
N ARG A 7 -12.13 7.49 -26.92
CA ARG A 7 -12.22 6.55 -25.80
C ARG A 7 -11.24 5.40 -26.12
N LEU A 8 -10.46 4.93 -25.14
CA LEU A 8 -9.53 3.80 -25.28
C LEU A 8 -10.12 2.49 -24.66
N PRO A 9 -11.20 1.89 -25.20
CA PRO A 9 -11.68 0.58 -24.75
C PRO A 9 -10.74 -0.60 -25.05
N PRO A 10 -9.97 -0.69 -26.17
CA PRO A 10 -9.20 -1.90 -26.46
C PRO A 10 -8.01 -2.09 -25.51
N LEU A 11 -7.39 -0.98 -25.06
CA LEU A 11 -6.32 -1.05 -24.05
C LEU A 11 -6.81 -1.62 -22.72
N ARG A 12 -8.04 -1.32 -22.30
CA ARG A 12 -8.61 -1.87 -21.07
C ARG A 12 -8.84 -3.37 -21.14
N ALA A 13 -9.27 -3.86 -22.29
CA ALA A 13 -9.44 -5.30 -22.50
C ALA A 13 -8.07 -5.99 -22.48
N LEU A 14 -7.08 -5.46 -23.22
CA LEU A 14 -5.73 -6.02 -23.24
C LEU A 14 -5.05 -6.03 -21.87
N THR A 15 -5.19 -4.95 -21.09
CA THR A 15 -4.63 -4.92 -19.73
C THR A 15 -5.33 -5.90 -18.81
N ARG A 16 -6.66 -6.02 -18.88
CA ARG A 16 -7.43 -6.99 -18.07
C ARG A 16 -6.99 -8.42 -18.33
N GLU A 17 -6.87 -8.82 -19.59
CA GLU A 17 -6.44 -10.18 -19.95
C GLU A 17 -4.98 -10.42 -19.53
N SER A 18 -4.11 -9.42 -19.72
CA SER A 18 -2.71 -9.51 -19.28
C SER A 18 -2.60 -9.69 -17.76
N PHE A 19 -3.40 -8.97 -16.98
CA PHE A 19 -3.46 -9.15 -15.53
C PHE A 19 -4.07 -10.50 -15.15
N ALA A 20 -5.11 -10.98 -15.84
CA ALA A 20 -5.66 -12.31 -15.56
C ALA A 20 -4.63 -13.44 -15.76
N LEU A 21 -3.76 -13.31 -16.77
CA LEU A 21 -2.74 -14.30 -17.09
C LEU A 21 -1.45 -14.15 -16.28
N LEU A 22 -1.06 -12.92 -15.93
CA LEU A 22 0.23 -12.61 -15.30
C LEU A 22 0.12 -12.19 -13.83
N ALA A 23 -1.09 -12.05 -13.28
CA ALA A 23 -1.25 -11.74 -11.87
C ALA A 23 -0.62 -12.85 -11.02
N ALA A 24 0.27 -12.44 -10.12
CA ALA A 24 0.76 -13.35 -9.10
C ALA A 24 -0.41 -13.77 -8.21
N SER A 25 -0.47 -15.06 -7.85
CA SER A 25 -1.41 -15.56 -6.86
C SER A 25 -1.30 -14.75 -5.55
N VAL A 26 -2.45 -14.36 -5.00
CA VAL A 26 -2.59 -13.64 -3.72
C VAL A 26 -1.92 -14.38 -2.57
N THR A 27 -1.81 -15.71 -2.66
CA THR A 27 -1.13 -16.54 -1.66
C THR A 27 0.35 -16.18 -1.53
N LYS A 28 1.02 -15.77 -2.63
CA LYS A 28 2.45 -15.47 -2.64
C LYS A 28 2.83 -14.29 -1.74
N PRO A 29 2.18 -13.12 -1.80
CA PRO A 29 2.45 -12.02 -0.87
C PRO A 29 1.89 -12.25 0.54
N LEU A 30 0.90 -13.15 0.71
CA LEU A 30 0.30 -13.41 2.03
C LEU A 30 1.23 -14.17 2.96
N VAL A 31 2.01 -15.13 2.44
CA VAL A 31 2.88 -15.99 3.27
C VAL A 31 3.88 -15.19 4.13
N PRO A 32 4.62 -14.19 3.60
CA PRO A 32 5.47 -13.35 4.44
C PRO A 32 4.71 -12.54 5.51
N MET A 33 3.49 -12.07 5.18
CA MET A 33 2.67 -11.31 6.13
C MET A 33 2.17 -12.20 7.26
N ALA A 34 1.68 -13.40 6.95
CA ALA A 34 1.24 -14.37 7.95
C ALA A 34 2.37 -14.73 8.92
N ARG A 35 3.57 -14.99 8.40
CA ARG A 35 4.75 -15.28 9.23
C ARG A 35 5.09 -14.16 10.21
N LEU A 36 4.97 -12.89 9.83
CA LEU A 36 5.23 -11.76 10.73
C LEU A 36 4.18 -11.64 11.85
N LEU A 37 2.97 -12.14 11.63
CA LEU A 37 1.92 -12.18 12.64
C LEU A 37 2.09 -13.38 13.57
N ASP A 38 2.41 -14.55 13.01
CA ASP A 38 2.60 -15.80 13.75
C ASP A 38 3.90 -15.81 14.56
N GLU A 39 4.97 -15.21 14.01
CA GLU A 39 6.29 -15.09 14.62
C GLU A 39 6.71 -13.61 14.61
N PRO A 40 6.18 -12.81 15.55
CA PRO A 40 6.48 -11.39 15.60
C PRO A 40 7.96 -11.17 15.93
N PRO A 41 8.59 -10.12 15.38
CA PRO A 41 9.93 -9.73 15.77
C PRO A 41 10.00 -9.48 17.29
N GLY A 42 11.08 -9.92 17.94
CA GLY A 42 11.27 -9.70 19.39
C GLY A 42 11.50 -8.23 19.78
N GLU A 43 11.70 -7.35 18.81
CA GLU A 43 11.86 -5.92 19.00
C GLU A 43 10.49 -5.22 18.94
N GLY A 44 10.25 -4.23 19.80
CA GLY A 44 8.96 -3.53 19.85
C GLY A 44 8.63 -2.71 18.59
N PHE A 45 9.60 -2.44 17.71
CA PHE A 45 9.39 -1.72 16.47
C PHE A 45 10.33 -2.24 15.37
N ALA A 46 9.75 -2.80 14.31
CA ALA A 46 10.48 -3.33 13.17
C ALA A 46 9.70 -3.11 11.87
N ALA A 47 10.42 -2.99 10.76
CA ALA A 47 9.82 -2.85 9.43
C ALA A 47 10.48 -3.82 8.45
N TYR A 48 9.67 -4.44 7.60
CA TYR A 48 10.12 -5.40 6.60
C TYR A 48 9.55 -5.06 5.22
N ARG A 49 10.35 -5.29 4.18
CA ARG A 49 9.91 -5.33 2.79
C ARG A 49 10.09 -6.74 2.27
N THR A 50 8.97 -7.42 2.01
CA THR A 50 8.95 -8.85 1.70
C THR A 50 9.57 -9.66 2.84
N THR A 51 10.83 -10.08 2.71
CA THR A 51 11.59 -10.82 3.73
C THR A 51 12.80 -10.05 4.24
N HIS A 52 13.03 -8.82 3.76
CA HIS A 52 14.18 -8.01 4.13
C HIS A 52 13.81 -6.97 5.18
N ARG A 53 14.62 -6.88 6.23
CA ARG A 53 14.47 -5.86 7.24
C ARG A 53 14.88 -4.49 6.69
N LEU A 54 14.07 -3.48 7.00
CA LEU A 54 14.32 -2.09 6.60
C LEU A 54 15.02 -1.33 7.73
N PRO A 55 15.93 -0.39 7.39
CA PRO A 55 16.49 0.52 8.38
C PRO A 55 15.44 1.54 8.82
N LEU A 56 15.37 1.81 10.13
CA LEU A 56 14.34 2.67 10.74
C LEU A 56 14.80 4.13 10.92
N ASN A 57 15.94 4.50 10.37
CA ASN A 57 16.52 5.84 10.46
C ASN A 57 16.14 6.74 9.27
N GLY A 58 15.29 6.26 8.37
CA GLY A 58 14.84 7.01 7.21
C GLY A 58 13.66 7.95 7.53
N PRO A 59 13.41 8.97 6.69
CA PRO A 59 12.29 9.91 6.88
C PRO A 59 10.90 9.26 6.99
N ALA A 60 10.73 8.07 6.42
CA ALA A 60 9.50 7.29 6.52
C ALA A 60 9.18 6.79 7.94
N PHE A 61 10.16 6.85 8.84
CA PHE A 61 10.06 6.40 10.23
C PHE A 61 10.27 7.55 11.23
N ASP A 62 10.16 8.80 10.78
CA ASP A 62 10.22 9.98 11.64
C ASP A 62 8.98 10.04 12.57
N PRO A 63 9.15 9.97 13.90
CA PRO A 63 8.04 9.99 14.84
C PRO A 63 7.24 11.29 14.79
N ASP A 64 7.88 12.43 14.57
CA ASP A 64 7.19 13.73 14.56
C ASP A 64 6.30 13.85 13.31
N ALA A 65 6.80 13.39 12.16
CA ALA A 65 5.99 13.30 10.95
C ALA A 65 4.79 12.34 11.12
N ALA A 66 4.99 11.22 11.81
CA ALA A 66 3.92 10.26 12.08
C ALA A 66 2.82 10.85 12.98
N LEU A 67 3.20 11.56 14.04
CA LEU A 67 2.26 12.24 14.94
C LEU A 67 1.47 13.33 14.20
N ARG A 68 2.15 14.19 13.43
CA ARG A 68 1.46 15.20 12.62
C ARG A 68 0.47 14.60 11.63
N LEU A 69 0.84 13.49 10.98
CA LEU A 69 -0.06 12.79 10.06
C LEU A 69 -1.25 12.18 10.79
N HIS A 70 -1.04 11.63 11.99
CA HIS A 70 -2.10 11.09 12.84
C HIS A 70 -3.13 12.16 13.18
N ASP A 71 -2.69 13.30 13.71
CA ASP A 71 -3.57 14.40 14.12
C ASP A 71 -4.39 14.92 12.94
N LEU A 72 -3.73 15.20 11.80
CA LEU A 72 -4.39 15.64 10.58
C LEU A 72 -5.44 14.63 10.09
N THR A 73 -5.13 13.33 10.17
CA THR A 73 -6.06 12.28 9.75
C THR A 73 -7.27 12.20 10.69
N GLN A 74 -7.06 12.36 12.00
CA GLN A 74 -8.17 12.43 12.95
C GLN A 74 -9.07 13.62 12.64
N ASP A 75 -8.51 14.81 12.43
CA ASP A 75 -9.29 16.01 12.08
C ASP A 75 -10.15 15.77 10.84
N LEU A 76 -9.57 15.18 9.78
CA LEU A 76 -10.29 14.90 8.53
C LEU A 76 -11.43 13.89 8.73
N VAL A 77 -11.18 12.79 9.45
CA VAL A 77 -12.19 11.75 9.67
C VAL A 77 -13.35 12.25 10.53
N HIS A 78 -13.08 13.09 11.52
CA HIS A 78 -14.11 13.66 12.38
C HIS A 78 -14.90 14.76 11.67
N ASN A 79 -14.25 15.59 10.85
CA ASN A 79 -14.90 16.67 10.10
C ASN A 79 -15.78 16.19 8.94
N VAL A 80 -15.52 15.00 8.37
CA VAL A 80 -16.35 14.41 7.31
C VAL A 80 -17.64 13.76 7.85
N ARG A 81 -17.73 13.54 9.16
CA ARG A 81 -18.88 12.88 9.82
C ARG A 81 -19.83 13.85 10.54
N GLY A 82 -19.56 15.16 10.52
CA GLY A 82 -20.44 16.23 11.01
C GLY A 82 -21.14 16.95 9.86
#